data_AF-A0A7L5AX28-F1
#
_entry.id   AF-A0A7L5AX28-F1
#
_cell.length_a   1.000
_cell.length_b   1.000
_cell.length_c   1.000
_cell.angle_alpha   90.00
_cell.angle_beta   90.00
_cell.angle_gamma   90.00
#
_symmetry.space_group_name_H-M   'P 1'
#
loop_
_entity.id
_entity.type
_entity.pdbx_description
1 polymer ?
#
loop_
_entity_poly.entity_id
_entity_poly.type
_entity_poly.pdbx_seq_one_letter_code
_entity_poly.pdbx_strand_id
1 'polypeptide(L)'
;MVANLKRQALERLSEHASRKNGELGFSTNSPFLDLSPWVRSPGQKYSSAINSSDTWTGPLANTSAEDTETDIDAVDKIFSDLLDAINAEKNSLLEDIDETDTDAYWPYKSQQQ
;
A
#
# COMPACT_ATOMS: atom_id res chain seq x y z
N MET A 1 14.50 -28.61 -7.45
CA MET A 1 13.61 -27.57 -6.89
C MET A 1 14.43 -26.29 -6.85
N VAL A 2 13.90 -25.22 -7.42
CA VAL A 2 14.56 -23.91 -7.52
C VAL A 2 13.65 -22.83 -6.96
N ALA A 3 14.26 -21.76 -6.47
CA ALA A 3 13.54 -20.62 -5.94
C ALA A 3 12.65 -19.99 -7.03
N ASN A 4 11.41 -19.68 -6.67
CA ASN A 4 10.48 -19.01 -7.56
C ASN A 4 10.86 -17.53 -7.73
N LEU A 5 11.51 -17.22 -8.86
CA LEU A 5 11.99 -15.87 -9.17
C LEU A 5 10.84 -14.85 -9.27
N LYS A 6 9.65 -15.27 -9.71
CA LYS A 6 8.45 -14.41 -9.75
C LYS A 6 8.01 -14.03 -8.34
N ARG A 7 7.97 -14.99 -7.41
CA ARG A 7 7.67 -14.72 -5.99
C ARG A 7 8.68 -13.77 -5.37
N GLN A 8 9.98 -13.99 -5.58
CA GLN A 8 11.02 -13.09 -5.07
C GLN A 8 10.90 -11.66 -5.62
N ALA A 9 10.50 -11.52 -6.89
CA ALA A 9 10.24 -10.20 -7.46
C ALA A 9 9.03 -9.52 -6.81
N LEU A 10 7.95 -10.26 -6.57
CA LEU A 10 6.77 -9.76 -5.86
C LEU A 10 7.05 -9.42 -4.39
N GLU A 11 7.94 -10.17 -3.73
CA GLU A 11 8.41 -9.84 -2.39
C GLU A 11 9.13 -8.49 -2.35
N ARG A 12 10.09 -8.27 -3.26
CA ARG A 12 10.78 -6.98 -3.39
C ARG A 12 9.82 -5.84 -3.75
N LEU A 13 8.83 -6.10 -4.60
CA LEU A 13 7.80 -5.13 -4.95
C LEU A 13 6.93 -4.79 -3.75
N SER A 14 6.51 -5.79 -2.98
CA SER A 14 5.73 -5.61 -1.75
C SER A 14 6.49 -4.75 -0.73
N GLU A 15 7.76 -5.05 -0.49
CA GLU A 15 8.61 -4.26 0.41
C GLU A 15 8.76 -2.81 -0.08
N HIS A 16 8.97 -2.63 -1.38
CA HIS A 16 9.10 -1.30 -1.97
C HIS A 16 7.81 -0.48 -1.85
N ALA A 17 6.67 -1.10 -2.18
CA ALA A 17 5.35 -0.47 -2.09
C ALA A 17 5.02 -0.12 -0.63
N SER A 18 5.19 -1.06 0.30
CA SER A 18 4.96 -0.83 1.73
C SER A 18 5.82 0.33 2.27
N ARG A 19 7.12 0.36 1.93
CA ARG A 19 8.00 1.45 2.34
C ARG A 19 7.56 2.79 1.75
N LYS A 20 7.21 2.83 0.46
CA LYS A 20 6.78 4.07 -0.21
C LYS A 20 5.47 4.61 0.33
N ASN A 21 4.51 3.74 0.62
CA ASN A 21 3.26 4.12 1.27
C ASN A 21 3.54 4.76 2.64
N GLY A 22 4.42 4.14 3.43
CA GLY A 22 4.86 4.70 4.72
C GLY A 22 5.57 6.06 4.60
N GLU A 23 6.48 6.24 3.61
CA GLU A 23 7.14 7.51 3.32
C GLU A 23 6.14 8.63 2.94
N LEU A 24 5.04 8.27 2.28
CA LEU A 24 3.96 9.17 1.90
C LEU A 24 2.97 9.46 3.05
N GLY A 25 3.14 8.81 4.20
CA GLY A 25 2.28 8.99 5.37
C GLY A 25 1.04 8.09 5.41
N PHE A 26 0.97 7.09 4.54
CA PHE A 26 -0.09 6.09 4.48
C PHE A 26 0.34 4.84 5.24
N SER A 27 -0.49 4.39 6.18
CA SER A 27 -0.19 3.22 6.99
C SER A 27 -0.84 1.97 6.39
N THR A 28 -0.44 1.63 5.17
CA THR A 28 -0.99 0.47 4.47
C THR A 28 -0.58 -0.81 5.21
N ASN A 29 -1.56 -1.63 5.59
CA ASN A 29 -1.41 -2.95 6.21
C ASN A 29 -0.85 -2.99 7.64
N SER A 30 -1.22 -2.04 8.50
CA SER A 30 -1.09 -2.24 9.94
C SER A 30 -2.44 -2.72 10.51
N PRO A 31 -2.63 -4.05 10.74
CA PRO A 31 -3.87 -4.57 11.35
C PRO A 31 -4.10 -4.02 12.78
N PHE A 32 -3.10 -3.36 13.37
CA PHE A 32 -3.19 -2.70 14.67
C PHE A 32 -3.77 -1.29 14.62
N LEU A 33 -3.82 -0.67 13.45
CA LEU A 33 -4.32 0.70 13.28
C LEU A 33 -5.85 0.74 13.16
N ASP A 34 -6.47 -0.33 12.66
CA ASP A 34 -7.93 -0.42 12.45
C ASP A 34 -8.72 -0.73 13.74
N LEU A 35 -8.04 -1.11 14.83
CA LEU A 35 -8.66 -1.56 16.08
C LEU A 35 -8.51 -0.58 17.25
N SER A 36 -7.76 0.49 17.08
CA SER A 36 -7.56 1.47 18.14
C SER A 36 -8.40 2.73 17.86
N PRO A 37 -9.37 3.09 18.74
CA PRO A 37 -10.13 4.34 18.61
C PRO A 37 -9.27 5.61 18.74
N TRP A 38 -7.96 5.45 18.97
CA TRP A 38 -6.97 6.53 19.06
C TRP A 38 -6.13 6.69 17.79
N VAL A 39 -6.29 5.79 16.82
CA VAL A 39 -5.58 5.89 15.56
C VAL A 39 -6.45 6.70 14.60
N ARG A 40 -5.96 7.91 14.28
CA ARG A 40 -6.56 8.76 13.26
C ARG A 40 -6.25 8.16 11.89
N SER A 41 -7.24 8.11 11.00
CA SER A 41 -6.98 7.86 9.59
C SER A 41 -6.00 8.91 9.06
N PRO A 42 -5.24 8.63 7.99
CA PRO A 42 -4.46 9.65 7.31
C PRO A 42 -5.33 10.88 7.01
N GLY A 43 -6.55 10.70 6.48
CA GLY A 43 -7.49 11.79 6.24
C GLY A 43 -7.74 12.66 7.47
N GLN A 44 -8.06 12.07 8.61
CA GLN A 44 -8.26 12.79 9.88
C GLN A 44 -7.01 13.54 10.36
N LYS A 45 -5.82 12.97 10.13
CA LYS A 45 -4.56 13.63 10.49
C LYS A 45 -4.36 14.89 9.66
N TYR A 46 -4.54 14.82 8.35
CA TYR A 46 -4.32 15.95 7.45
C TYR A 46 -5.47 16.98 7.51
N SER A 47 -6.73 16.54 7.63
CA SER A 47 -7.90 17.41 7.77
C SER A 47 -7.85 18.27 9.04
N SER A 48 -7.34 17.70 10.14
CA SER A 48 -7.22 18.41 11.42
C SER A 48 -6.27 19.62 11.40
N ALA A 49 -5.35 19.69 10.43
CA ALA A 49 -4.48 20.85 10.25
C ALA A 49 -5.17 22.02 9.51
N ILE A 50 -6.23 21.73 8.75
CA ILE A 50 -6.96 22.74 7.95
C ILE A 50 -7.87 23.57 8.83
N ASN A 51 -8.61 22.93 9.74
CA ASN A 51 -9.47 23.59 10.71
C ASN A 51 -8.78 23.63 12.08
N SER A 52 -7.70 24.40 12.17
CA SER A 52 -6.92 24.57 13.39
C SER A 52 -7.00 26.01 13.88
N SER A 53 -6.85 26.22 15.19
CA SER A 53 -6.74 27.56 15.79
C SER A 53 -5.59 28.37 15.18
N ASP A 54 -4.58 27.68 14.67
CA ASP A 54 -3.34 28.26 14.16
C ASP A 54 -3.40 28.54 12.64
N THR A 55 -4.48 28.15 11.96
CA THR A 55 -4.71 28.39 10.53
C THR A 55 -5.92 29.31 10.34
N TRP A 56 -7.07 28.77 9.97
CA TRP A 56 -8.33 29.47 9.87
C TRP A 56 -9.45 28.59 10.47
N THR A 57 -10.44 29.23 11.08
CA THR A 57 -11.61 28.53 11.62
C THR A 57 -12.88 29.14 11.03
N GLY A 58 -13.86 28.31 10.69
CA GLY A 58 -15.12 28.75 10.09
C GLY A 58 -15.72 27.73 9.12
N PRO A 59 -16.94 27.98 8.61
CA PRO A 59 -17.65 27.00 7.77
C PRO A 59 -16.87 26.55 6.53
N LEU A 60 -16.13 27.45 5.89
CA LEU A 60 -15.28 27.12 4.74
C LEU A 60 -14.08 26.23 5.13
N ALA A 61 -13.53 26.44 6.33
CA ALA A 61 -12.45 25.60 6.86
C ALA A 61 -12.97 24.19 7.20
N ASN A 62 -14.21 24.07 7.70
CA ASN A 62 -14.85 22.78 7.95
C ASN A 62 -15.01 21.98 6.64
N THR A 63 -15.61 22.59 5.61
CA THR A 63 -15.81 21.92 4.31
C THR A 63 -14.48 21.51 3.68
N SER A 64 -13.48 22.41 3.69
CA SER A 64 -12.16 22.07 3.16
C SER A 64 -11.46 20.94 3.94
N ALA A 65 -11.71 20.83 5.25
CA ALA A 65 -11.19 19.73 6.07
C ALA A 65 -11.89 18.41 5.72
N GLU A 66 -13.22 18.41 5.59
CA GLU A 66 -14.02 17.24 5.19
C GLU A 66 -13.66 16.72 3.80
N ASP A 67 -13.50 17.63 2.82
CA ASP A 67 -13.06 17.28 1.47
C ASP A 67 -11.65 16.64 1.49
N THR A 68 -10.73 17.24 2.27
CA THR A 68 -9.37 16.72 2.42
C THR A 68 -9.34 15.36 3.10
N GLU A 69 -10.17 15.15 4.12
CA GLU A 69 -10.30 13.85 4.79
C GLU A 69 -10.74 12.78 3.80
N THR A 70 -11.79 13.09 3.02
CA THR A 70 -12.36 12.19 2.02
C THR A 70 -11.34 11.82 0.93
N ASP A 71 -10.66 12.82 0.38
CA ASP A 71 -9.68 12.61 -0.69
C ASP A 71 -8.49 11.79 -0.22
N ILE A 72 -7.98 12.06 0.98
CA ILE A 72 -6.82 11.34 1.51
C ILE A 72 -7.17 9.92 1.92
N ASP A 73 -8.33 9.69 2.52
CA ASP A 73 -8.78 8.34 2.85
C ASP A 73 -9.02 7.51 1.58
N ALA A 74 -9.50 8.13 0.50
CA ALA A 74 -9.60 7.47 -0.81
C ALA A 74 -8.22 7.06 -1.36
N VAL A 75 -7.19 7.92 -1.22
CA VAL A 75 -5.82 7.58 -1.64
C VAL A 75 -5.20 6.49 -0.76
N ASP A 76 -5.39 6.56 0.56
CA ASP A 76 -4.93 5.53 1.51
C ASP A 76 -5.51 4.16 1.16
N LYS A 77 -6.81 4.15 0.83
CA LYS A 77 -7.48 2.94 0.36
C LYS A 77 -6.86 2.38 -0.91
N ILE A 78 -6.59 3.22 -1.92
CA ILE A 78 -5.97 2.78 -3.18
C ILE A 78 -4.59 2.15 -2.92
N PHE A 79 -3.77 2.76 -2.07
CA PHE A 79 -2.45 2.25 -1.74
C PHE A 79 -2.48 0.96 -0.92
N SER A 80 -3.46 0.82 -0.02
CA SER A 80 -3.71 -0.41 0.73
C SER A 80 -4.15 -1.53 -0.22
N ASP A 81 -5.15 -1.28 -1.06
CA ASP A 81 -5.68 -2.25 -2.02
C ASP A 81 -4.58 -2.73 -3.00
N LEU A 82 -3.67 -1.84 -3.42
CA LEU A 82 -2.50 -2.19 -4.25
C LEU A 82 -1.52 -3.12 -3.51
N LEU A 83 -1.18 -2.79 -2.26
CA LEU A 83 -0.27 -3.60 -1.46
C LEU A 83 -0.87 -4.98 -1.16
N ASP A 84 -2.18 -5.05 -0.92
CA ASP A 84 -2.91 -6.29 -0.74
C ASP A 84 -2.92 -7.15 -2.00
N ALA A 85 -3.14 -6.56 -3.17
CA ALA A 85 -3.08 -7.28 -4.44
C ALA A 85 -1.68 -7.89 -4.69
N ILE A 86 -0.60 -7.14 -4.41
CA ILE A 86 0.78 -7.64 -4.53
C ILE A 86 1.00 -8.80 -3.56
N ASN A 87 0.57 -8.66 -2.30
CA ASN A 87 0.74 -9.70 -1.29
C ASN A 87 -0.09 -10.95 -1.58
N ALA A 88 -1.32 -10.80 -2.08
CA ALA A 88 -2.18 -11.91 -2.47
C ALA A 88 -1.54 -12.73 -3.60
N GLU A 89 -1.05 -12.07 -4.66
CA GLU A 89 -0.35 -12.75 -5.75
C GLU A 89 0.93 -13.43 -5.22
N LYS A 90 1.75 -12.74 -4.43
CA LYS A 90 2.96 -13.30 -3.81
C LYS A 90 2.67 -14.57 -3.00
N ASN A 91 1.63 -14.53 -2.18
CA ASN A 91 1.25 -15.63 -1.28
C ASN A 91 0.57 -16.78 -2.02
N SER A 92 0.06 -16.56 -3.23
CA SER A 92 -0.45 -17.63 -4.10
C SER A 92 0.67 -18.48 -4.72
N LEU A 93 1.90 -17.95 -4.75
CA LEU A 93 3.06 -18.64 -5.34
C LEU A 93 3.84 -19.44 -4.29
N LEU A 94 4.29 -20.63 -4.69
CA LEU A 94 5.22 -21.44 -3.90
C LEU A 94 6.59 -20.75 -3.79
N GLU A 95 7.27 -20.97 -2.67
CA GLU A 95 8.62 -20.48 -2.42
C GLU A 95 9.63 -21.11 -3.38
N ASP A 96 9.52 -22.43 -3.53
CA ASP A 96 10.30 -23.24 -4.45
C ASP A 96 9.37 -23.95 -5.44
N ILE A 97 9.82 -24.08 -6.68
CA ILE A 97 9.13 -24.77 -7.77
C ILE A 97 10.04 -25.82 -8.39
N ASP A 98 9.45 -26.76 -9.12
CA ASP A 98 10.22 -27.77 -9.84
C ASP A 98 11.09 -27.09 -10.92
N GLU A 99 12.32 -27.56 -11.12
CA GLU A 99 13.21 -27.06 -12.17
C GLU A 99 12.66 -27.31 -13.59
N THR A 100 11.78 -28.30 -13.71
CA THR A 100 11.08 -28.65 -14.94
C THR A 100 9.84 -27.79 -15.19
N ASP A 101 9.40 -27.01 -14.20
CA ASP A 101 8.31 -26.05 -14.35
C ASP A 101 8.76 -24.89 -15.25
N THR A 102 7.91 -24.46 -16.17
CA THR A 102 8.19 -23.30 -17.03
C THR A 102 8.46 -22.03 -16.24
N ASP A 103 7.84 -21.90 -15.06
CA ASP A 103 7.99 -20.73 -14.20
C ASP A 103 9.36 -20.67 -13.50
N ALA A 104 10.12 -21.78 -13.48
CA ALA A 104 11.51 -21.81 -13.02
C ALA A 104 12.42 -20.89 -13.85
N TYR A 105 12.03 -20.60 -15.09
CA TYR A 105 12.78 -19.76 -16.03
C TYR A 105 12.24 -18.32 -16.13
N TRP A 106 11.38 -17.90 -15.19
CA TRP A 106 10.88 -16.53 -15.14
C TRP A 106 12.00 -15.53 -14.78
N PRO A 107 12.02 -14.30 -15.33
CA PRO A 107 11.15 -13.83 -16.41
C PRO A 107 11.54 -14.53 -17.70
N TYR A 108 10.56 -15.04 -18.44
CA TYR A 108 10.80 -15.78 -19.67
C TYR A 108 11.70 -14.92 -20.56
N LYS A 109 12.98 -15.29 -20.65
CA LYS A 109 13.88 -14.59 -21.56
C LYS A 109 13.32 -14.84 -22.94
N SER A 110 12.82 -13.79 -23.59
CA SER A 110 12.55 -13.81 -25.01
C SER A 110 13.76 -14.46 -25.66
N GLN A 111 13.57 -15.59 -26.33
CA GLN A 111 14.61 -16.17 -27.14
C GLN A 111 14.92 -15.15 -28.24
N GLN A 112 15.92 -14.29 -28.00
CA GLN A 112 16.55 -13.54 -29.05
C GLN A 112 17.33 -14.56 -29.86
N GLN A 113 16.93 -14.62 -31.12
CA GLN A 113 17.41 -15.46 -32.22
C GLN A 113 18.94 -15.46 -32.35
#